data_AF-A0A1H0QWQ0-F1
#
_entry.id   AF-A0A1H0QWQ0-F1
#
_cell.length_a   1.000
_cell.length_b   1.000
_cell.length_c   1.000
_cell.angle_alpha   90.00
_cell.angle_beta   90.00
_cell.angle_gamma   90.00
#
_symmetry.space_group_name_H-M   'P 1'
#
loop_
_entity.id
_entity.type
_entity.pdbx_description
1 polymer ?
#
loop_
_entity_poly.entity_id
_entity_poly.type
_entity_poly.pdbx_seq_one_letter_code
_entity_poly.pdbx_strand_id
1 'polypeptide(L)'
;MHYAPKSKLSYAEAVQIIVKAFHLTFDKLRLFKLPNASNFYPNVMNDAWYSNSFIIAHFNGVVIPKDVNPSSTITREQFTKLLIPVLGRKYNLPMIKISANVKDQDQITPDIESFALRLIHYRITELDKDGNFLPKNELTRGEATTWVYNALHVTSAQKPSLSDKVTVSIEDE
;
A
#
# COMPACT_ATOMS: atom_id res chain seq x y z
N MET A 1 19.66 -15.69 9.43
CA MET A 1 18.47 -14.85 9.62
C MET A 1 17.25 -15.77 9.73
N HIS A 2 16.43 -15.63 10.77
CA HIS A 2 15.20 -16.41 10.92
C HIS A 2 14.05 -15.63 10.25
N TYR A 3 13.49 -16.16 9.16
CA TYR A 3 12.33 -15.58 8.50
C TYR A 3 11.09 -15.86 9.36
N ALA A 4 10.52 -14.82 9.97
CA ALA A 4 9.37 -14.90 10.88
C ALA A 4 8.09 -14.37 10.20
N PRO A 5 7.44 -15.15 9.31
CA PRO A 5 6.34 -14.66 8.47
C PRO A 5 5.08 -14.30 9.27
N LYS A 6 4.87 -14.90 10.43
CA LYS A 6 3.67 -14.68 11.27
C LYS A 6 3.81 -13.46 12.19
N SER A 7 5.01 -12.89 12.31
CA SER A 7 5.22 -11.69 13.13
C SER A 7 4.49 -10.50 12.51
N LYS A 8 3.86 -9.69 13.38
CA LYS A 8 3.27 -8.40 12.98
C LYS A 8 4.35 -7.49 12.42
N LEU A 9 4.00 -6.80 11.34
CA LEU A 9 4.90 -5.92 10.62
C LEU A 9 4.86 -4.53 11.27
N SER A 10 6.02 -3.97 11.60
CA SER A 10 6.07 -2.58 12.06
C SER A 10 5.91 -1.60 10.88
N TYR A 11 5.51 -0.37 11.17
CA TYR A 11 5.39 0.68 10.16
C TYR A 11 6.73 0.96 9.48
N ALA A 12 7.83 0.97 10.24
CA ALA A 12 9.18 1.13 9.70
C ALA A 12 9.56 0.01 8.72
N GLU A 13 9.22 -1.23 9.06
CA GLU A 13 9.47 -2.38 8.18
C GLU A 13 8.62 -2.31 6.91
N ALA A 14 7.35 -1.90 7.02
CA ALA A 14 6.48 -1.68 5.87
C ALA A 14 7.07 -0.66 4.88
N VAL A 15 7.51 0.50 5.38
CA VAL A 15 8.15 1.53 4.54
C VAL A 15 9.42 0.98 3.88
N GLN A 16 10.25 0.25 4.63
CA GLN A 16 11.45 -0.36 4.06
C GLN A 16 11.12 -1.38 2.96
N ILE A 17 10.10 -2.22 3.16
CA ILE A 17 9.66 -3.21 2.16
C ILE A 17 9.24 -2.49 0.87
N ILE A 18 8.41 -1.44 0.97
CA ILE A 18 7.97 -0.67 -0.21
C ILE A 18 9.16 -0.06 -0.95
N VAL A 19 10.07 0.60 -0.23
CA VAL A 19 11.28 1.21 -0.82
C VAL A 19 12.12 0.18 -1.58
N LYS A 20 12.40 -0.96 -0.95
CA LYS A 20 13.24 -2.01 -1.54
C LYS A 20 12.55 -2.69 -2.73
N ALA A 21 11.30 -3.13 -2.56
CA ALA A 21 10.58 -3.88 -3.57
C ALA A 21 10.32 -3.06 -4.84
N PHE A 22 10.06 -1.77 -4.69
CA PHE A 22 9.82 -0.89 -5.83
C PHE A 22 11.10 -0.25 -6.38
N HIS A 23 12.27 -0.56 -5.81
CA HIS A 23 13.55 0.05 -6.16
C HIS A 23 13.47 1.58 -6.14
N LEU A 24 12.89 2.14 -5.09
CA LEU A 24 12.80 3.59 -4.92
C LEU A 24 14.19 4.13 -4.58
N THR A 25 14.63 5.17 -5.28
CA THR A 25 15.97 5.76 -5.14
C THR A 25 15.90 7.29 -5.16
N PHE A 26 17.06 7.94 -4.96
CA PHE A 26 17.23 9.38 -5.14
C PHE A 26 17.63 9.76 -6.56
N ASP A 27 17.80 8.81 -7.49
CA ASP A 27 18.54 9.03 -8.75
C ASP A 27 17.96 10.14 -9.64
N LYS A 28 16.69 10.49 -9.41
CA LYS A 28 15.98 11.55 -10.12
C LYS A 28 16.08 12.93 -9.45
N LEU A 29 16.76 13.04 -8.32
CA LEU A 29 16.84 14.24 -7.49
C LEU A 29 18.29 14.72 -7.36
N ARG A 30 18.51 16.00 -7.66
CA ARG A 30 19.80 16.66 -7.41
C ARG A 30 19.77 17.28 -6.02
N LEU A 31 20.18 16.50 -5.03
CA LEU A 31 20.27 16.96 -3.63
C LEU A 31 21.71 17.35 -3.30
N PHE A 32 21.91 18.60 -2.86
CA PHE A 32 23.21 19.07 -2.36
C PHE A 32 23.55 18.48 -0.98
N LYS A 33 22.52 18.18 -0.17
CA LYS A 33 22.62 17.53 1.14
C LYS A 33 21.34 16.74 1.40
N LEU A 34 21.48 15.52 1.93
CA LEU A 34 20.34 14.74 2.38
C LEU A 34 19.72 15.37 3.64
N PRO A 35 18.39 15.62 3.66
CA PRO A 35 17.70 16.04 4.87
C PRO A 35 17.63 14.89 5.88
N ASN A 36 17.38 15.23 7.14
CA ASN A 36 17.11 14.26 8.18
C ASN A 36 15.67 13.74 8.07
N ALA A 37 15.43 12.48 8.43
CA ALA A 37 14.08 11.91 8.41
C ALA A 37 13.12 12.70 9.32
N SER A 38 13.62 13.19 10.47
CA SER A 38 12.86 14.00 11.41
C SER A 38 12.40 15.35 10.86
N ASN A 39 12.99 15.85 9.76
CA ASN A 39 12.50 17.05 9.07
C ASN A 39 11.10 16.84 8.48
N PHE A 40 10.75 15.61 8.13
CA PHE A 40 9.45 15.25 7.55
C PHE A 40 8.54 14.53 8.55
N TYR A 41 9.14 13.66 9.38
CA TYR A 41 8.42 12.77 10.30
C TYR A 41 9.05 12.90 11.70
N PRO A 42 8.54 13.78 12.58
CA PRO A 42 9.19 14.10 13.85
C PRO A 42 9.48 12.90 14.77
N ASN A 43 8.69 11.83 14.65
CA ASN A 43 8.82 10.60 15.44
C ASN A 43 9.82 9.58 14.84
N VAL A 44 10.41 9.88 13.67
CA VAL A 44 11.43 9.04 13.02
C VAL A 44 12.81 9.54 13.44
N MET A 45 13.54 8.70 14.19
CA MET A 45 14.95 8.97 14.55
C MET A 45 15.81 9.14 13.29
N ASN A 46 16.85 9.97 13.34
CA ASN A 46 17.66 10.26 12.14
C ASN A 46 18.66 9.15 11.78
N ASP A 47 19.15 8.42 12.79
CA ASP A 47 20.22 7.43 12.64
C ASP A 47 19.73 5.98 12.80
N ALA A 48 18.42 5.76 12.76
CA ALA A 48 17.85 4.42 12.83
C ALA A 48 18.02 3.67 11.49
N TRP A 49 18.02 2.33 11.56
CA TRP A 49 18.20 1.48 10.38
C TRP A 49 17.15 1.72 9.27
N TYR A 50 15.97 2.27 9.62
CA TYR A 50 14.88 2.60 8.71
C TYR A 50 14.88 4.05 8.22
N SER A 51 15.68 4.95 8.80
CA SER A 51 15.59 6.40 8.56
C SER A 51 15.78 6.76 7.09
N ASN A 52 16.76 6.14 6.44
CA ASN A 52 16.99 6.35 5.01
C ASN A 52 15.80 5.91 4.15
N SER A 53 15.10 4.83 4.53
CA SER A 53 13.88 4.39 3.83
C SER A 53 12.77 5.44 3.93
N PHE A 54 12.59 6.11 5.07
CA PHE A 54 11.61 7.20 5.18
C PHE A 54 11.97 8.39 4.29
N ILE A 55 13.25 8.76 4.22
CA ILE A 55 13.71 9.86 3.35
C ILE A 55 13.45 9.50 1.88
N ILE A 56 13.87 8.30 1.43
CA ILE A 56 13.62 7.83 0.07
C ILE A 56 12.11 7.79 -0.25
N ALA A 57 11.31 7.25 0.67
CA ALA A 57 9.87 7.13 0.51
C ALA A 57 9.20 8.51 0.35
N HIS A 58 9.57 9.49 1.17
CA HIS A 58 9.09 10.87 1.08
C HIS A 58 9.31 11.45 -0.32
N PHE A 59 10.55 11.38 -0.80
CA PHE A 59 10.95 11.93 -2.09
C PHE A 59 10.38 11.17 -3.30
N ASN A 60 9.94 9.93 -3.11
CA ASN A 60 9.23 9.14 -4.14
C ASN A 60 7.69 9.25 -4.00
N GLY A 61 7.19 10.16 -3.16
CA GLY A 61 5.77 10.44 -3.00
C GLY A 61 4.98 9.32 -2.30
N VAL A 62 5.64 8.51 -1.47
CA VAL A 62 4.93 7.54 -0.61
C VAL A 62 4.14 8.32 0.44
N VAL A 63 2.86 8.00 0.59
CA VAL A 63 1.94 8.75 1.48
C VAL A 63 2.07 8.23 2.91
N ILE A 64 2.96 8.85 3.68
CA ILE A 64 3.22 8.51 5.10
C ILE A 64 2.66 9.63 5.99
N PRO A 65 1.89 9.31 7.06
CA PRO A 65 1.45 10.32 8.04
C PRO A 65 2.63 11.04 8.70
N LYS A 66 2.48 12.34 8.97
CA LYS A 66 3.54 13.14 9.58
C LYS A 66 3.91 12.66 10.98
N ASP A 67 2.90 12.25 11.74
CA ASP A 67 2.96 11.76 13.12
C ASP A 67 3.19 10.24 13.22
N VAL A 68 3.57 9.58 12.11
CA VAL A 68 3.82 8.14 12.05
C VAL A 68 4.66 7.64 13.22
N ASN A 69 4.20 6.58 13.89
CA ASN A 69 5.01 5.84 14.86
C ASN A 69 5.75 4.70 14.12
N PRO A 70 7.07 4.77 13.92
CA PRO A 70 7.80 3.75 13.16
C PRO A 70 7.73 2.36 13.81
N SER A 71 7.55 2.30 15.13
CA SER A 71 7.53 1.07 15.90
C SER A 71 6.14 0.45 16.05
N SER A 72 5.07 1.17 15.68
CA SER A 72 3.73 0.60 15.75
C SER A 72 3.54 -0.50 14.71
N THR A 73 2.67 -1.45 15.00
CA THR A 73 2.18 -2.39 13.99
C THR A 73 1.39 -1.65 12.93
N ILE A 74 1.50 -2.11 11.67
CA ILE A 74 0.76 -1.52 10.55
C ILE A 74 -0.52 -2.31 10.28
N THR A 75 -1.62 -1.62 10.01
CA THR A 75 -2.87 -2.24 9.60
C THR A 75 -2.94 -2.50 8.09
N ARG A 76 -3.89 -3.33 7.66
CA ARG A 76 -4.18 -3.60 6.25
C ARG A 76 -4.46 -2.32 5.45
N GLU A 77 -5.30 -1.42 5.96
CA GLU A 77 -5.61 -0.16 5.27
C GLU A 77 -4.40 0.78 5.20
N GLN A 78 -3.58 0.83 6.26
CA GLN A 78 -2.38 1.68 6.29
C GLN A 78 -1.35 1.20 5.27
N PHE A 79 -1.11 -0.11 5.21
CA PHE A 79 -0.20 -0.68 4.20
C PHE A 79 -0.74 -0.47 2.78
N THR A 80 -2.06 -0.54 2.59
CA THR A 80 -2.73 -0.23 1.31
C THR A 80 -2.45 1.21 0.87
N LYS A 81 -2.56 2.17 1.79
CA LYS A 81 -2.27 3.60 1.55
C LYS A 81 -0.82 3.84 1.14
N LEU A 82 0.13 3.03 1.62
CA LEU A 82 1.53 3.08 1.19
C LEU A 82 1.72 2.45 -0.19
N LEU A 83 1.14 1.28 -0.44
CA LEU A 83 1.42 0.43 -1.60
C LEU A 83 0.78 0.94 -2.90
N ILE A 84 -0.52 1.25 -2.88
CA ILE A 84 -1.29 1.50 -4.11
C ILE A 84 -0.82 2.75 -4.88
N PRO A 85 -0.54 3.90 -4.24
CA PRO A 85 -0.04 5.06 -4.97
C PRO A 85 1.32 4.80 -5.65
N VAL A 86 2.20 4.03 -5.00
CA VAL A 86 3.51 3.66 -5.56
C VAL A 86 3.34 2.75 -6.77
N LEU A 87 2.49 1.73 -6.64
CA LEU A 87 2.15 0.81 -7.73
C LEU A 87 1.56 1.56 -8.93
N GLY A 88 0.56 2.41 -8.68
CA GLY A 88 -0.12 3.18 -9.72
C GLY A 88 0.82 4.05 -10.54
N ARG A 89 1.77 4.72 -9.87
CA ARG A 89 2.81 5.50 -10.56
C ARG A 89 3.81 4.63 -11.31
N LYS A 90 4.27 3.51 -10.72
CA LYS A 90 5.30 2.66 -11.32
C LYS A 90 4.83 2.01 -12.62
N TYR A 91 3.58 1.56 -12.68
CA TYR A 91 3.01 0.88 -13.85
C TYR A 91 2.05 1.75 -14.66
N ASN A 92 1.97 3.05 -14.35
CA ASN A 92 1.07 4.01 -15.00
C ASN A 92 -0.39 3.50 -15.08
N LEU A 93 -0.88 2.94 -13.97
CA LEU A 93 -2.19 2.32 -13.91
C LEU A 93 -3.30 3.37 -13.99
N PRO A 94 -4.41 3.09 -14.71
CA PRO A 94 -5.45 4.06 -14.91
C PRO A 94 -6.21 4.36 -13.61
N MET A 95 -6.60 5.61 -13.45
CA MET A 95 -7.46 6.05 -12.35
C MET A 95 -8.93 5.77 -12.68
N ILE A 96 -9.32 4.50 -12.65
CA ILE A 96 -10.72 4.07 -12.87
C ILE A 96 -11.51 4.06 -11.56
N LYS A 97 -12.82 4.34 -11.64
CA LYS A 97 -13.75 4.09 -10.53
C LYS A 97 -14.02 2.59 -10.46
N ILE A 98 -13.75 1.99 -9.31
CA ILE A 98 -13.96 0.56 -9.05
C ILE A 98 -15.09 0.45 -8.05
N SER A 99 -15.97 -0.53 -8.24
CA SER A 99 -16.98 -0.93 -7.28
C SER A 99 -16.82 -2.42 -7.03
N ALA A 100 -16.85 -2.80 -5.75
CA ALA A 100 -16.87 -4.18 -5.32
C ALA A 100 -17.78 -4.27 -4.09
N ASN A 101 -18.39 -5.43 -3.87
CA ASN A 101 -19.17 -5.68 -2.66
C ASN A 101 -18.22 -6.07 -1.52
N VAL A 102 -17.89 -5.12 -0.64
CA VAL A 102 -17.04 -5.33 0.54
C VAL A 102 -17.91 -5.10 1.77
N LYS A 103 -18.09 -6.12 2.62
CA LYS A 103 -19.08 -6.07 3.70
C LYS A 103 -18.74 -5.07 4.81
N ASP A 104 -17.47 -4.87 5.08
CA ASP A 104 -16.93 -3.95 6.09
C ASP A 104 -16.32 -2.69 5.46
N GLN A 105 -16.83 -2.29 4.29
CA GLN A 105 -16.38 -1.10 3.56
C GLN A 105 -16.51 0.18 4.40
N ASP A 106 -17.54 0.26 5.23
CA ASP A 106 -17.81 1.36 6.16
C ASP A 106 -16.74 1.51 7.26
N GLN A 107 -15.95 0.46 7.52
CA GLN A 107 -14.83 0.49 8.46
C GLN A 107 -13.53 1.01 7.83
N ILE A 108 -13.48 1.15 6.50
CA ILE A 108 -12.31 1.68 5.79
C ILE A 108 -12.32 3.20 5.91
N THR A 109 -11.17 3.81 6.24
CA THR A 109 -11.10 5.27 6.25
C THR A 109 -11.46 5.84 4.85
N PRO A 110 -12.32 6.86 4.74
CA PRO A 110 -12.85 7.31 3.43
C PRO A 110 -11.80 7.65 2.37
N ASP A 111 -10.65 8.21 2.76
CA ASP A 111 -9.56 8.55 1.84
C ASP A 111 -8.75 7.32 1.36
N ILE A 112 -8.96 6.16 1.97
CA ILE A 112 -8.28 4.89 1.66
C ILE A 112 -9.20 3.92 0.89
N GLU A 113 -10.52 4.09 0.96
CA GLU A 113 -11.50 3.19 0.35
C GLU A 113 -11.19 2.86 -1.12
N SER A 114 -10.95 3.90 -1.93
CA SER A 114 -10.62 3.71 -3.35
C SER A 114 -9.31 2.93 -3.57
N PHE A 115 -8.36 2.99 -2.63
CA PHE A 115 -7.13 2.20 -2.68
C PHE A 115 -7.39 0.75 -2.28
N ALA A 116 -8.22 0.49 -1.26
CA ALA A 116 -8.60 -0.87 -0.87
C ALA A 116 -9.32 -1.60 -2.02
N LEU A 117 -10.24 -0.92 -2.69
CA LEU A 117 -10.94 -1.47 -3.86
C LEU A 117 -9.98 -1.77 -5.03
N ARG A 118 -8.98 -0.91 -5.27
CA ARG A 118 -7.92 -1.17 -6.26
C ARG A 118 -7.07 -2.39 -5.89
N LEU A 119 -6.73 -2.53 -4.61
CA LEU A 119 -5.94 -3.65 -4.12
C LEU A 119 -6.65 -4.99 -4.39
N ILE A 120 -7.96 -5.04 -4.17
CA ILE A 120 -8.80 -6.21 -4.46
C ILE A 120 -8.94 -6.41 -5.98
N HIS A 121 -9.23 -5.35 -6.73
CA HIS A 121 -9.41 -5.40 -8.18
C HIS A 121 -8.18 -5.94 -8.93
N TYR A 122 -6.98 -5.50 -8.54
CA TYR A 122 -5.72 -5.99 -9.08
C TYR A 122 -5.29 -7.35 -8.51
N ARG A 123 -6.16 -8.02 -7.73
CA ARG A 123 -5.90 -9.32 -7.10
C ARG A 123 -4.61 -9.33 -6.27
N ILE A 124 -4.30 -8.21 -5.63
CA ILE A 124 -3.14 -8.09 -4.74
C ILE A 124 -3.47 -8.75 -3.39
N THR A 125 -4.72 -8.60 -2.95
CA THR A 125 -5.31 -9.34 -1.84
C THR A 125 -6.71 -9.80 -2.24
N GLU A 126 -7.22 -10.76 -1.48
CA GLU A 126 -8.61 -11.20 -1.53
C GLU A 126 -9.35 -10.74 -0.27
N LEU A 127 -10.68 -10.76 -0.35
CA LEU A 127 -11.56 -10.67 0.83
C LEU A 127 -11.45 -11.97 1.64
N ASP A 128 -11.79 -11.91 2.91
CA ASP A 128 -11.92 -13.13 3.71
C ASP A 128 -13.13 -13.98 3.25
N LYS A 129 -13.28 -15.16 3.86
CA LYS A 129 -14.39 -16.08 3.56
C LYS A 129 -15.78 -15.48 3.78
N ASP A 130 -15.87 -14.43 4.60
CA ASP A 130 -17.11 -13.77 4.97
C ASP A 130 -17.37 -12.53 4.10
N GLY A 131 -16.44 -12.15 3.20
CA GLY A 131 -16.55 -11.01 2.30
C GLY A 131 -16.03 -9.69 2.88
N ASN A 132 -15.17 -9.75 3.90
CA ASN A 132 -14.58 -8.59 4.56
C ASN A 132 -13.15 -8.31 4.08
N PHE A 133 -12.78 -7.02 4.03
CA PHE A 133 -11.42 -6.56 3.78
C PHE A 133 -10.55 -6.55 5.04
N LEU A 134 -11.17 -6.36 6.22
CA LEU A 134 -10.56 -6.30 7.54
C LEU A 134 -9.59 -5.11 7.70
N PRO A 135 -10.00 -3.85 7.43
CA PRO A 135 -9.09 -2.71 7.30
C PRO A 135 -8.22 -2.45 8.53
N LYS A 136 -8.76 -2.72 9.72
CA LYS A 136 -8.09 -2.45 11.00
C LYS A 136 -7.20 -3.60 11.50
N ASN A 137 -7.24 -4.76 10.85
CA ASN A 137 -6.39 -5.88 11.24
C ASN A 137 -4.92 -5.57 10.97
N GLU A 138 -4.06 -5.93 11.92
CA GLU A 138 -2.61 -5.81 11.79
C GLU A 138 -2.07 -6.81 10.78
N LEU A 139 -1.23 -6.32 9.86
CA LEU A 139 -0.62 -7.09 8.80
C LEU A 139 0.61 -7.84 9.31
N THR A 140 0.74 -9.12 8.94
CA THR A 140 1.96 -9.90 9.19
C THR A 140 3.00 -9.66 8.11
N ARG A 141 4.27 -9.97 8.40
CA ARG A 141 5.36 -9.89 7.40
C ARG A 141 5.09 -10.77 6.19
N GLY A 142 4.53 -11.96 6.40
CA GLY A 142 4.17 -12.89 5.34
C GLY A 142 3.10 -12.30 4.42
N GLU A 143 2.01 -11.79 4.98
CA GLU A 143 0.93 -11.16 4.20
C GLU A 143 1.43 -9.95 3.40
N ALA A 144 2.21 -9.06 4.03
CA ALA A 144 2.76 -7.90 3.35
C ALA A 144 3.69 -8.28 2.20
N THR A 145 4.51 -9.31 2.38
CA THR A 145 5.39 -9.82 1.32
C THR A 145 4.57 -10.39 0.17
N THR A 146 3.50 -11.15 0.47
CA THR A 146 2.57 -11.66 -0.55
C THR A 146 1.92 -10.52 -1.32
N TRP A 147 1.44 -9.48 -0.64
CA TRP A 147 0.84 -8.31 -1.30
C TRP A 147 1.83 -7.62 -2.22
N VAL A 148 3.06 -7.41 -1.76
CA VAL A 148 4.11 -6.78 -2.57
C VAL A 148 4.49 -7.65 -3.76
N TYR A 149 4.60 -8.96 -3.57
CA TYR A 149 4.84 -9.91 -4.65
C TYR A 149 3.73 -9.81 -5.71
N ASN A 150 2.46 -9.91 -5.30
CA ASN A 150 1.33 -9.80 -6.21
C ASN A 150 1.30 -8.44 -6.93
N ALA A 151 1.58 -7.35 -6.20
CA ALA A 151 1.64 -6.00 -6.75
C ALA A 151 2.71 -5.87 -7.85
N LEU A 152 3.88 -6.48 -7.68
CA LEU A 152 4.95 -6.47 -8.70
C LEU A 152 4.60 -7.30 -9.95
N HIS A 153 3.65 -8.22 -9.83
CA HIS A 153 3.15 -9.08 -10.92
C HIS A 153 1.82 -8.59 -11.52
N VAL A 154 1.35 -7.41 -11.12
CA VAL A 154 0.21 -6.78 -11.79
C VAL A 154 0.59 -6.51 -13.23
N THR A 155 -0.12 -7.17 -14.15
CA THR A 155 0.04 -6.96 -15.58
C THR A 155 -1.16 -6.18 -16.11
N SER A 156 -0.96 -5.43 -17.20
CA SER A 156 -2.05 -4.76 -17.92
C SER A 156 -3.13 -5.72 -18.45
N ALA A 157 -2.87 -7.03 -18.42
CA ALA A 157 -3.79 -8.11 -18.80
C ALA A 157 -4.70 -8.59 -17.64
N GLN A 158 -4.49 -8.15 -16.39
CA GLN A 158 -5.49 -8.27 -15.33
C GLN A 158 -6.61 -7.25 -15.57
N LYS A 159 -7.26 -7.34 -16.73
CA LYS A 159 -8.60 -6.76 -16.94
C LYS A 159 -9.55 -7.47 -15.97
N PRO A 160 -10.50 -6.75 -15.36
CA PRO A 160 -11.45 -7.34 -14.42
C PRO A 160 -12.10 -8.57 -15.04
N SER A 161 -12.05 -9.71 -14.34
CA SER A 161 -13.01 -10.78 -14.62
C SER A 161 -14.37 -10.29 -14.13
N LEU A 162 -15.19 -9.79 -15.05
CA LEU A 162 -16.63 -9.62 -14.87
C LEU A 162 -17.28 -11.01 -14.92
N SER A 163 -17.20 -11.74 -13.83
CA SER A 163 -17.93 -12.97 -13.57
C SER A 163 -18.11 -12.97 -12.05
N ASP A 164 -19.25 -12.64 -11.47
CA ASP A 164 -20.63 -12.84 -11.92
C ASP A 164 -21.56 -11.69 -11.49
N LYS A 165 -22.54 -11.41 -12.36
CA LYS A 165 -23.76 -10.58 -12.16
C LYS A 165 -23.58 -9.07 -12.00
N VAL A 166 -23.53 -8.35 -13.13
CA VAL A 166 -24.10 -6.99 -13.22
C VAL A 166 -24.94 -6.91 -14.49
N THR A 167 -26.26 -6.87 -14.32
CA THR A 167 -27.20 -6.43 -15.36
C THR A 167 -26.97 -4.95 -15.62
N VAL A 168 -26.53 -4.61 -16.82
CA VAL A 168 -26.48 -3.22 -17.29
C VAL A 168 -27.84 -2.92 -17.91
N SER A 169 -28.66 -2.14 -17.22
CA SER A 169 -29.77 -1.44 -17.87
C SER A 169 -29.18 -0.20 -18.53
N ILE A 170 -29.27 -0.15 -19.86
CA ILE A 170 -29.01 1.07 -20.63
C ILE A 170 -30.30 1.88 -20.53
N GLU A 171 -30.26 3.07 -19.92
CA GLU A 171 -31.31 4.05 -20.13
C GLU A 171 -31.08 4.66 -21.51
N ASP A 172 -32.03 4.40 -22.41
CA ASP A 172 -32.11 5.04 -23.72
C ASP A 172 -32.46 6.54 -23.57
N GLU A 173 -31.90 7.32 -24.50
CA GLU A 173 -31.99 8.78 -24.75
C GLU A 173 -33.20 9.56 -24.20
#